data_AF-A0A2A4JWZ6-F1
#
_entry.id   AF-A0A2A4JWZ6-F1
#
_cell.length_a   1.000
_cell.length_b   1.000
_cell.length_c   1.000
_cell.angle_alpha   90.00
_cell.angle_beta   90.00
_cell.angle_gamma   90.00
#
_symmetry.space_group_name_H-M   'P 1'
#
loop_
_entity.id
_entity.type
_entity.pdbx_description
1 polymer ?
#
loop_
_entity_poly.entity_id
_entity_poly.type
_entity_poly.pdbx_seq_one_letter_code
_entity_poly.pdbx_strand_id
1 'polypeptide(L)'
;MLNKVLLSSDVALVCVQHALSTEKEEIMGLLIGEVHSNGSLVSIVSSVILRRLDKKPDRVEISEEQLVQATLRAEELATEVNRPLRVVGWYHSHPHITVWPSHVDLATQSMYQRMDSSFVGIIFAVFLTDQTTKAPSIQITCFQSINDGSSQSRKEIEMEIINSNDSLLLNNFETLTQLPAILKEEEDESYNNEAGPNENDDIINKQHNAAVRTIAIGHIVDKVMITQLLYYVFSN
;
A
#
# COMPACT_ATOMS: atom_id res chain seq x y z
N MET A 1 18.40 -16.32 6.46
CA MET A 1 18.18 -14.92 6.86
C MET A 1 18.04 -14.12 5.58
N LEU A 2 17.06 -13.22 5.51
CA LEU A 2 16.82 -12.41 4.33
C LEU A 2 17.94 -11.39 4.12
N ASN A 3 18.41 -11.29 2.88
CA ASN A 3 19.51 -10.41 2.49
C ASN A 3 19.08 -9.39 1.43
N LYS A 4 18.24 -9.81 0.48
CA LYS A 4 17.87 -8.99 -0.68
C LYS A 4 16.41 -9.13 -1.06
N VAL A 5 15.83 -8.03 -1.53
CA VAL A 5 14.49 -7.95 -2.09
C VAL A 5 14.59 -7.44 -3.53
N LEU A 6 13.94 -8.14 -4.45
CA LEU A 6 13.72 -7.68 -5.82
C LEU A 6 12.28 -7.17 -5.92
N LEU A 7 12.11 -5.88 -6.18
CA LEU A 7 10.80 -5.27 -6.36
C LEU A 7 10.58 -5.02 -7.84
N SER A 8 9.54 -5.63 -8.41
CA SER A 8 9.18 -5.35 -9.80
C SER A 8 8.79 -3.87 -9.99
N SER A 9 9.24 -3.25 -11.08
CA SER A 9 9.04 -1.82 -11.34
C SER A 9 7.57 -1.41 -11.48
N ASP A 10 6.73 -2.30 -12.01
CA ASP A 10 5.29 -2.13 -12.11
C ASP A 10 4.61 -2.16 -10.72
N VAL A 11 5.03 -3.07 -9.83
CA VAL A 11 4.57 -3.06 -8.43
C VAL A 11 5.01 -1.78 -7.72
N ALA A 12 6.26 -1.35 -7.93
CA ALA A 12 6.75 -0.09 -7.38
C ALA A 12 5.88 1.09 -7.85
N LEU A 13 5.50 1.12 -9.14
CA LEU A 13 4.60 2.13 -9.69
C LEU A 13 3.22 2.08 -9.02
N VAL A 14 2.61 0.90 -8.88
CA VAL A 14 1.32 0.73 -8.19
C VAL A 14 1.39 1.28 -6.77
N CYS A 15 2.40 0.88 -6.00
CA CYS A 15 2.55 1.31 -4.60
C CYS A 15 2.82 2.82 -4.49
N VAL A 16 3.62 3.41 -5.38
CA VAL A 16 3.87 4.86 -5.41
C VAL A 16 2.61 5.64 -5.78
N GLN A 17 1.86 5.19 -6.78
CA GLN A 17 0.59 5.83 -7.16
C GLN A 17 -0.43 5.76 -6.02
N HIS A 18 -0.50 4.62 -5.34
CA HIS A 18 -1.32 4.49 -4.14
C HIS A 18 -0.85 5.44 -3.02
N ALA A 19 0.45 5.50 -2.74
CA ALA A 19 1.01 6.40 -1.73
C ALA A 19 0.75 7.88 -2.04
N LEU A 20 0.74 8.27 -3.31
CA LEU A 20 0.44 9.63 -3.77
C LEU A 20 -1.05 9.97 -3.85
N SER A 21 -1.94 9.01 -3.58
CA SER A 21 -3.40 9.23 -3.65
C SER A 21 -3.92 10.15 -2.54
N THR A 22 -3.22 10.21 -1.40
CA THR A 22 -3.57 11.06 -0.25
C THR A 22 -2.32 11.54 0.47
N GLU A 23 -2.34 12.81 0.86
CA GLU A 23 -1.29 13.44 1.69
C GLU A 23 -1.70 13.56 3.17
N LYS A 24 -2.98 13.26 3.47
CA LYS A 24 -3.57 13.48 4.80
C LYS A 24 -3.37 12.31 5.75
N GLU A 25 -3.30 11.11 5.19
CA GLU A 25 -3.32 9.85 5.92
C GLU A 25 -2.33 8.89 5.25
N GLU A 26 -1.76 7.97 6.01
CA GLU A 26 -0.94 6.90 5.42
C GLU A 26 -1.85 5.96 4.60
N ILE A 27 -1.31 5.21 3.66
CA ILE A 27 -2.05 4.12 3.01
C ILE A 27 -1.37 2.79 3.32
N MET A 28 -2.01 1.68 2.97
CA MET A 28 -1.41 0.37 3.20
C MET A 28 -1.77 -0.65 2.13
N GLY A 29 -0.92 -1.67 1.98
CA GLY A 29 -1.21 -2.79 1.12
C GLY A 29 -0.31 -3.99 1.41
N LEU A 30 -0.61 -5.09 0.73
CA LEU A 30 0.15 -6.34 0.83
C LEU A 30 0.95 -6.59 -0.44
N LEU A 31 2.07 -7.29 -0.28
CA LEU A 31 3.01 -7.60 -1.35
C LEU A 31 2.97 -9.10 -1.62
N ILE A 32 2.76 -9.45 -2.89
CA ILE A 32 2.70 -10.82 -3.37
C ILE A 32 3.98 -11.12 -4.14
N GLY A 33 4.55 -12.28 -3.83
CA GLY A 33 5.83 -12.66 -4.37
C GLY A 33 6.20 -14.09 -4.03
N GLU A 34 7.46 -14.40 -4.28
CA GLU A 34 8.04 -15.70 -4.05
C GLU A 34 9.35 -15.57 -3.29
N VAL A 35 9.66 -16.63 -2.52
CA VAL A 35 10.84 -16.67 -1.68
C VAL A 35 11.80 -17.69 -2.24
N HIS A 36 13.01 -17.25 -2.54
CA HIS A 36 14.06 -18.06 -3.15
C HIS A 36 15.20 -18.34 -2.17
N SER A 37 16.10 -19.23 -2.59
CA SER A 37 17.40 -19.43 -1.95
C SER A 37 17.29 -19.65 -0.43
N ASN A 38 16.34 -20.51 -0.03
CA ASN A 38 16.01 -20.83 1.36
C ASN A 38 15.74 -19.60 2.24
N GLY A 39 15.03 -18.60 1.72
CA GLY A 39 14.63 -17.42 2.49
C GLY A 39 15.63 -16.27 2.48
N SER A 40 16.65 -16.32 1.62
CA SER A 40 17.66 -15.24 1.51
C SER A 40 17.33 -14.17 0.46
N LEU A 41 16.42 -14.48 -0.46
CA LEU A 41 15.96 -13.59 -1.52
C LEU A 41 14.44 -13.63 -1.61
N VAL A 42 13.80 -12.46 -1.68
CA VAL A 42 12.36 -12.31 -1.92
C VAL A 42 12.16 -11.55 -3.22
N SER A 43 11.35 -12.10 -4.13
CA SER A 43 10.96 -11.43 -5.37
C SER A 43 9.50 -11.01 -5.26
N ILE A 44 9.23 -9.72 -5.32
CA ILE A 44 7.89 -9.14 -5.26
C ILE A 44 7.43 -8.83 -6.69
N VAL A 45 6.34 -9.45 -7.11
CA VAL A 45 5.85 -9.41 -8.49
C VAL A 45 4.40 -8.94 -8.63
N SER A 46 3.67 -8.82 -7.52
CA SER A 46 2.32 -8.24 -7.50
C SER A 46 2.05 -7.58 -6.15
N SER A 47 0.99 -6.78 -6.05
CA SER A 47 0.51 -6.22 -4.79
C SER A 47 -1.01 -6.29 -4.67
N VAL A 48 -1.51 -6.08 -3.45
CA VAL A 48 -2.93 -5.91 -3.15
C VAL A 48 -3.08 -4.60 -2.40
N ILE A 49 -3.88 -3.70 -2.93
CA ILE A 49 -4.25 -2.44 -2.28
C ILE A 49 -5.28 -2.76 -1.20
N LEU A 50 -5.01 -2.32 0.04
CA LEU A 50 -5.93 -2.53 1.15
C LEU A 50 -6.70 -1.25 1.44
N ARG A 51 -8.00 -1.43 1.70
CA ARG A 51 -8.86 -0.35 2.17
C ARG A 51 -8.58 -0.02 3.64
N ARG A 52 -8.61 1.26 4.01
CA ARG A 52 -8.58 1.64 5.43
C ARG A 52 -9.94 1.47 6.07
N LEU A 53 -9.99 0.64 7.10
CA LEU A 53 -11.17 0.49 7.97
C LEU A 53 -11.10 1.41 9.21
N ASP A 54 -9.90 1.82 9.65
CA ASP A 54 -9.66 2.75 10.77
C ASP A 54 -8.77 3.92 10.30
N LYS A 55 -9.27 5.16 10.46
CA LYS A 55 -8.59 6.41 10.06
C LYS A 55 -7.80 7.07 11.20
N LYS A 56 -7.53 6.33 12.29
CA LYS A 56 -6.71 6.87 13.39
C LYS A 56 -5.26 7.11 12.94
N PRO A 57 -4.64 8.22 13.39
CA PRO A 57 -3.22 8.48 13.16
C PRO A 57 -2.37 7.37 13.80
N ASP A 58 -1.31 6.96 13.12
CA ASP A 58 -0.30 5.98 13.55
C ASP A 58 -0.81 4.55 13.81
N ARG A 59 -2.02 4.20 13.33
CA ARG A 59 -2.57 2.85 13.45
C ARG A 59 -2.88 2.26 12.08
N VAL A 60 -1.99 1.38 11.64
CA VAL A 60 -2.11 0.60 10.40
C VAL A 60 -2.34 -0.85 10.80
N GLU A 61 -3.59 -1.30 10.80
CA GLU A 61 -3.96 -2.69 11.12
C GLU A 61 -4.56 -3.35 9.89
N ILE A 62 -4.06 -4.54 9.56
CA ILE A 62 -4.64 -5.38 8.52
C ILE A 62 -5.70 -6.24 9.19
N SER A 63 -6.96 -6.14 8.76
CA SER A 63 -8.01 -7.02 9.26
C SER A 63 -7.77 -8.48 8.82
N GLU A 64 -8.25 -9.44 9.61
CA GLU A 64 -8.17 -10.87 9.25
C GLU A 64 -8.83 -11.14 7.90
N GLU A 65 -9.95 -10.48 7.62
CA GLU A 65 -10.65 -10.58 6.33
C GLU A 65 -9.76 -10.13 5.17
N GLN A 66 -9.08 -8.99 5.30
CA GLN A 66 -8.17 -8.48 4.28
C GLN A 66 -6.97 -9.41 4.05
N LEU A 67 -6.42 -10.01 5.12
CA LEU A 67 -5.35 -11.02 4.99
C LEU A 67 -5.84 -12.25 4.23
N VAL A 68 -7.06 -12.72 4.51
CA VAL A 68 -7.67 -13.86 3.81
C VAL A 68 -7.87 -13.52 2.33
N GLN A 69 -8.45 -12.36 2.00
CA GLN A 69 -8.65 -11.95 0.61
C GLN A 69 -7.33 -11.82 -0.17
N ALA A 70 -6.30 -11.24 0.45
CA ALA A 70 -4.99 -11.13 -0.19
C ALA A 70 -4.32 -12.51 -0.39
N THR A 71 -4.54 -13.44 0.54
CA THR A 71 -4.03 -14.82 0.43
C THR A 71 -4.73 -15.56 -0.71
N LEU A 72 -6.06 -15.47 -0.79
CA LEU A 72 -6.83 -16.04 -1.91
C LEU A 72 -6.37 -15.47 -3.25
N ARG A 73 -6.18 -14.14 -3.32
CA ARG A 73 -5.66 -13.51 -4.54
C ARG A 73 -4.27 -14.01 -4.92
N ALA A 74 -3.39 -14.24 -3.93
CA ALA A 74 -2.07 -14.80 -4.19
C ALA A 74 -2.15 -16.24 -4.73
N GLU A 75 -3.08 -17.06 -4.22
CA GLU A 75 -3.31 -18.44 -4.71
C GLU A 75 -3.86 -18.47 -6.14
N GLU A 76 -4.77 -17.57 -6.49
CA GLU A 76 -5.27 -17.39 -7.85
C GLU A 76 -4.14 -17.07 -8.82
N LEU A 77 -3.34 -16.04 -8.49
CA LEU A 77 -2.19 -15.63 -9.30
C LEU A 77 -1.16 -16.76 -9.40
N ALA A 78 -0.87 -17.45 -8.29
CA ALA A 78 0.03 -18.60 -8.26
C ALA A 78 -0.38 -19.68 -9.26
N THR A 79 -1.68 -19.95 -9.33
CA THR A 79 -2.26 -20.93 -10.27
C THR A 79 -2.19 -20.44 -11.71
N GLU A 80 -2.52 -19.17 -11.96
CA GLU A 80 -2.52 -18.55 -13.28
C GLU A 80 -1.14 -18.56 -13.94
N VAL A 81 -0.11 -18.16 -13.19
CA VAL A 81 1.27 -18.08 -13.70
C VAL A 81 2.12 -19.32 -13.39
N ASN A 82 1.53 -20.33 -12.75
CA ASN A 82 2.19 -21.57 -12.32
C ASN A 82 3.49 -21.31 -11.54
N ARG A 83 3.43 -20.38 -10.57
CA ARG A 83 4.54 -19.99 -9.69
C ARG A 83 4.10 -20.07 -8.22
N PRO A 84 5.01 -20.34 -7.28
CA PRO A 84 4.68 -20.44 -5.86
C PRO A 84 4.48 -19.05 -5.22
N LEU A 85 3.53 -18.26 -5.73
CA LEU A 85 3.23 -16.93 -5.24
C LEU A 85 2.48 -17.00 -3.91
N ARG A 86 2.85 -16.12 -2.99
CA ARG A 86 2.21 -15.94 -1.68
C ARG A 86 2.37 -14.51 -1.21
N VAL A 87 1.67 -14.15 -0.13
CA VAL A 87 1.95 -12.90 0.57
C VAL A 87 3.34 -13.00 1.21
N VAL A 88 4.23 -12.07 0.85
CA VAL A 88 5.65 -12.03 1.30
C VAL A 88 6.00 -10.74 2.04
N GLY A 89 5.09 -9.77 2.08
CA GLY A 89 5.34 -8.52 2.77
C GLY A 89 4.14 -7.60 2.77
N TRP A 90 4.37 -6.39 3.26
CA TRP A 90 3.41 -5.31 3.31
C TRP A 90 4.10 -3.99 2.97
N TYR A 91 3.32 -3.00 2.58
CA TYR A 91 3.80 -1.65 2.42
C TYR A 91 2.83 -0.64 3.02
N HIS A 92 3.36 0.52 3.39
CA HIS A 92 2.58 1.69 3.75
C HIS A 92 3.27 2.98 3.32
N SER A 93 2.56 4.11 3.40
CA SER A 93 3.11 5.42 3.04
C SER A 93 3.40 6.28 4.26
N HIS A 94 4.39 7.16 4.12
CA HIS A 94 4.76 8.17 5.11
C HIS A 94 4.63 9.55 4.45
N PRO A 95 3.45 10.20 4.46
CA PRO A 95 3.28 11.52 3.86
C PRO A 95 3.98 12.58 4.72
N HIS A 96 4.82 13.41 4.09
CA HIS A 96 5.54 14.54 4.73
C HIS A 96 6.52 14.17 5.86
N ILE A 97 6.72 12.89 6.16
CA ILE A 97 7.63 12.42 7.21
C ILE A 97 8.73 11.52 6.63
N THR A 98 9.73 11.20 7.44
CA THR A 98 10.89 10.43 6.96
C THR A 98 10.51 9.00 6.59
N VAL A 99 11.25 8.38 5.68
CA VAL A 99 11.06 6.97 5.26
C VAL A 99 11.34 5.94 6.35
N TRP A 100 11.85 6.36 7.51
CA TRP A 100 12.27 5.46 8.56
C TRP A 100 11.09 4.91 9.37
N PRO A 101 11.09 3.60 9.70
CA PRO A 101 10.01 2.98 10.46
C PRO A 101 9.92 3.56 11.87
N SER A 102 8.69 3.78 12.32
CA SER A 102 8.33 4.11 13.70
C SER A 102 8.44 2.88 14.62
N HIS A 103 8.23 3.08 15.92
CA HIS A 103 8.17 1.96 16.86
C HIS A 103 6.96 1.04 16.61
N VAL A 104 5.84 1.61 16.13
CA VAL A 104 4.64 0.84 15.78
C VAL A 104 4.90 -0.03 14.54
N ASP A 105 5.61 0.51 13.55
CA ASP A 105 6.00 -0.24 12.36
C ASP A 105 6.90 -1.41 12.71
N LEU A 106 7.90 -1.19 13.58
CA LEU A 106 8.81 -2.25 14.03
C LEU A 106 8.09 -3.34 14.85
N ALA A 107 7.10 -2.97 15.65
CA ALA A 107 6.28 -3.92 16.39
C ALA A 107 5.41 -4.77 15.46
N THR A 108 4.75 -4.12 14.50
CA THR A 108 3.90 -4.76 13.48
C THR A 108 4.73 -5.70 12.60
N GLN A 109 5.88 -5.22 12.12
CA GLN A 109 6.83 -6.01 11.33
C GLN A 109 7.36 -7.22 12.13
N SER A 110 7.67 -7.05 13.42
CA SER A 110 8.08 -8.16 14.30
C SER A 110 6.98 -9.22 14.45
N MET A 111 5.71 -8.79 14.54
CA MET A 111 4.57 -9.70 14.60
C MET A 111 4.47 -10.54 13.33
N TYR A 112 4.52 -9.94 12.14
CA TYR A 112 4.46 -10.68 10.88
C TYR A 112 5.66 -11.62 10.70
N GLN A 113 6.86 -11.21 11.13
CA GLN A 113 8.04 -12.06 11.08
C GLN A 113 7.97 -13.33 11.94
N ARG A 114 7.10 -13.36 12.97
CA ARG A 114 6.85 -14.60 13.73
C ARG A 114 6.08 -15.63 12.92
N MET A 115 5.26 -15.19 11.97
CA MET A 115 4.52 -16.06 11.07
C MET A 115 5.37 -16.46 9.86
N ASP A 116 6.12 -15.52 9.30
CA ASP A 116 7.06 -15.78 8.22
C ASP A 116 8.37 -14.99 8.39
N SER A 117 9.46 -15.71 8.63
CA SER A 117 10.79 -15.11 8.83
C SER A 117 11.32 -14.31 7.63
N SER A 118 10.79 -14.55 6.42
CA SER A 118 11.15 -13.82 5.20
C SER A 118 10.23 -12.64 4.92
N PHE A 119 9.26 -12.35 5.79
CA PHE A 119 8.32 -11.25 5.60
C PHE A 119 9.01 -9.89 5.64
N VAL A 120 8.65 -8.98 4.73
CA VAL A 120 9.28 -7.65 4.59
C VAL A 120 8.29 -6.51 4.70
N GLY A 121 8.74 -5.39 5.26
CA GLY A 121 8.03 -4.11 5.23
C GLY A 121 8.70 -3.16 4.24
N ILE A 122 7.89 -2.46 3.44
CA ILE A 122 8.35 -1.39 2.54
C ILE A 122 7.63 -0.09 2.91
N ILE A 123 8.38 1.01 3.08
CA ILE A 123 7.81 2.33 3.36
C ILE A 123 8.04 3.25 2.18
N PHE A 124 6.98 3.90 1.72
CA PHE A 124 7.00 4.93 0.70
C PHE A 124 6.82 6.30 1.33
N ALA A 125 7.90 7.03 1.57
CA ALA A 125 7.82 8.41 2.02
C ALA A 125 7.59 9.35 0.83
N VAL A 126 6.47 10.06 0.86
CA VAL A 126 5.93 10.84 -0.25
C VAL A 126 5.61 12.26 0.20
N PHE A 127 5.39 13.15 -0.78
CA PHE A 127 5.21 14.58 -0.54
C PHE A 127 6.38 15.23 0.21
N LEU A 128 7.58 14.70 -0.01
CA LEU A 128 8.81 15.29 0.51
C LEU A 128 9.25 16.41 -0.43
N THR A 129 9.88 17.42 0.14
CA THR A 129 10.55 18.47 -0.62
C THR A 129 12.02 18.45 -0.26
N ASP A 130 12.87 18.27 -1.26
CA ASP A 130 14.31 18.34 -1.05
C ASP A 130 14.70 19.76 -0.58
N GLN A 131 15.42 19.85 0.53
CA GLN A 131 15.68 21.12 1.18
C GLN A 131 16.56 22.06 0.34
N THR A 132 17.41 21.48 -0.51
CA THR A 132 18.41 22.19 -1.32
C THR A 132 17.83 22.65 -2.64
N THR A 133 17.20 21.74 -3.38
CA THR A 133 16.69 21.94 -4.74
C THR A 133 15.25 22.44 -4.76
N LYS A 134 14.54 22.34 -3.64
CA LYS A 134 13.08 22.57 -3.53
C LYS A 134 12.26 21.69 -4.49
N ALA A 135 12.84 20.61 -5.00
CA ALA A 135 12.16 19.67 -5.86
C ALA A 135 11.34 18.66 -5.04
N PRO A 136 10.19 18.19 -5.56
CA PRO A 136 9.49 17.04 -5.00
C PRO A 136 10.40 15.82 -4.96
N SER A 137 10.34 15.06 -3.86
CA SER A 137 11.14 13.86 -3.65
C SER A 137 10.27 12.73 -3.09
N ILE A 138 10.63 11.50 -3.45
CA ILE A 138 10.05 10.27 -2.91
C ILE A 138 11.22 9.42 -2.42
N GLN A 139 11.07 8.84 -1.24
CA GLN A 139 12.05 7.92 -0.67
C GLN A 139 11.38 6.58 -0.39
N ILE A 140 12.09 5.49 -0.67
CA ILE A 140 11.60 4.13 -0.47
C ILE A 140 12.63 3.40 0.38
N THR A 141 12.17 2.70 1.42
CA THR A 141 13.04 1.81 2.21
C THR A 141 12.40 0.44 2.35
N CYS A 142 13.24 -0.58 2.52
CA CYS A 142 12.83 -1.95 2.81
C CYS A 142 13.48 -2.39 4.11
N PHE A 143 12.70 -2.99 5.01
CA PHE A 143 13.18 -3.33 6.34
C PHE A 143 12.59 -4.63 6.89
N GLN A 144 13.31 -5.18 7.87
CA GLN A 144 12.83 -6.15 8.84
C GLN A 144 13.06 -5.61 10.25
N SER A 145 12.40 -6.20 11.23
CA SER A 145 12.56 -5.93 12.65
C SER A 145 13.46 -7.01 13.27
N ILE A 146 14.42 -6.58 14.11
CA ILE A 146 15.22 -7.44 14.97
C ILE A 146 14.72 -7.23 16.40
N ASN A 147 14.43 -8.34 17.10
CA ASN A 147 14.03 -8.31 18.49
C ASN A 147 15.18 -8.86 19.35
N ASP A 148 15.84 -7.97 20.09
CA ASP A 148 16.95 -8.31 21.00
C ASP A 148 16.46 -8.54 22.44
N GLY A 149 15.17 -8.82 22.62
CA GLY A 149 14.52 -9.14 23.89
C GLY A 149 14.00 -7.93 24.65
N SER A 150 14.78 -6.85 24.75
CA SER A 150 14.39 -5.61 25.47
C SER A 150 14.00 -4.45 24.55
N SER A 151 14.42 -4.48 23.29
CA SER A 151 14.11 -3.46 22.29
C SER A 151 13.93 -4.06 20.90
N GLN A 152 13.15 -3.36 20.08
CA GLN A 152 13.01 -3.64 18.66
C GLN A 152 13.87 -2.65 17.88
N SER A 153 14.69 -3.16 16.97
CA SER A 153 15.53 -2.36 16.11
C SER A 153 15.26 -2.68 14.64
N ARG A 154 15.52 -1.70 13.77
CA ARG A 154 15.35 -1.88 12.33
C ARG A 154 16.58 -2.57 11.74
N LYS A 155 16.35 -3.53 10.85
CA LYS A 155 17.33 -4.08 9.92
C LYS A 155 16.96 -3.65 8.52
N GLU A 156 17.81 -2.84 7.91
CA GLU A 156 17.65 -2.49 6.50
C GLU A 156 17.95 -3.70 5.62
N ILE A 157 17.11 -3.90 4.60
CA ILE A 157 17.26 -4.99 3.62
C ILE A 157 17.59 -4.35 2.28
N GLU A 158 18.61 -4.85 1.61
CA GLU A 158 18.96 -4.39 0.27
C GLU A 158 17.77 -4.63 -0.67
N MET A 159 17.30 -3.56 -1.33
CA MET A 159 16.20 -3.63 -2.28
C MET A 159 16.67 -3.11 -3.63
N GLU A 160 16.39 -3.88 -4.68
CA GLU A 160 16.66 -3.52 -6.07
C GLU A 160 15.33 -3.50 -6.84
N ILE A 161 15.05 -2.38 -7.52
CA ILE A 161 13.91 -2.29 -8.42
C ILE A 161 14.33 -2.85 -9.78
N ILE A 162 13.65 -3.90 -10.22
CA ILE A 162 13.95 -4.59 -11.47
C ILE A 162 12.81 -4.41 -12.46
N ASN A 163 13.17 -4.24 -13.74
CA ASN A 163 12.18 -4.32 -14.80
C ASN A 163 11.94 -5.80 -15.13
N SER A 164 10.78 -6.30 -14.73
CA SER A 164 10.41 -7.69 -14.96
C SER A 164 9.51 -7.72 -16.20
N ASN A 165 9.95 -8.40 -17.27
CA ASN A 165 9.08 -8.75 -18.40
C ASN A 165 8.14 -9.92 -18.01
N ASP A 166 7.51 -9.77 -16.84
CA ASP A 166 6.73 -10.82 -16.22
C ASP A 166 5.31 -10.84 -16.78
N SER A 167 4.69 -12.01 -16.73
CA SER A 167 3.31 -12.25 -17.15
C SER A 167 2.27 -11.43 -16.37
N LEU A 168 2.64 -10.85 -15.23
CA LEU A 168 1.75 -10.13 -14.31
C LEU A 168 1.63 -8.62 -14.58
N LEU A 169 2.30 -8.10 -15.61
CA LEU A 169 2.24 -6.67 -15.94
C LEU A 169 0.79 -6.18 -16.09
N LEU A 170 -0.06 -6.96 -16.76
CA LEU A 170 -1.46 -6.62 -16.96
C LEU A 170 -2.23 -6.63 -15.62
N ASN A 171 -2.04 -7.66 -14.79
CA ASN A 171 -2.68 -7.77 -13.46
C ASN A 171 -2.28 -6.57 -12.55
N ASN A 172 -1.02 -6.15 -12.61
CA ASN A 172 -0.54 -5.00 -11.86
C ASN A 172 -1.14 -3.69 -12.38
N PHE A 173 -1.30 -3.57 -13.70
CA PHE A 173 -2.01 -2.43 -14.30
C PHE A 173 -3.50 -2.42 -13.94
N GLU A 174 -4.17 -3.57 -13.95
CA GLU A 174 -5.56 -3.70 -13.51
C GLU A 174 -5.71 -3.27 -12.04
N THR A 175 -4.79 -3.67 -11.18
CA THR A 175 -4.75 -3.23 -9.76
C THR A 175 -4.69 -1.70 -9.66
N LEU A 176 -3.88 -1.05 -10.51
CA LEU A 176 -3.83 0.41 -10.57
C LEU A 176 -5.18 1.01 -10.99
N THR A 177 -5.85 0.43 -11.99
CA THR A 177 -7.18 0.91 -12.44
C THR A 177 -8.30 0.70 -11.42
N GLN A 178 -8.11 -0.20 -10.45
CA GLN A 178 -9.06 -0.42 -9.35
C GLN A 178 -8.92 0.62 -8.23
N LEU A 179 -7.77 1.30 -8.10
CA LEU A 179 -7.53 2.28 -7.03
C LEU A 179 -8.62 3.36 -6.91
N PRO A 180 -9.12 3.99 -8.00
CA PRO A 180 -10.23 4.95 -7.89
C PRO A 180 -11.52 4.35 -7.31
N ALA A 181 -11.82 3.10 -7.65
CA ALA A 181 -13.00 2.40 -7.12
C ALA A 181 -12.84 2.12 -5.62
N ILE A 182 -11.65 1.66 -5.21
CA ILE A 182 -11.28 1.43 -3.81
C ILE A 182 -11.44 2.71 -2.99
N LEU A 183 -10.85 3.83 -3.43
CA LEU A 183 -10.95 5.11 -2.73
C LEU A 183 -12.38 5.64 -2.66
N LYS A 184 -13.18 5.40 -3.71
CA LYS A 184 -14.60 5.75 -3.70
C LYS A 184 -15.36 4.92 -2.67
N GLU A 185 -15.10 3.63 -2.56
CA GLU A 185 -15.72 2.76 -1.56
C GLU A 185 -15.38 3.19 -0.13
N GLU A 186 -14.13 3.57 0.14
CA GLU A 186 -13.73 4.13 1.44
C GLU A 186 -14.50 5.42 1.79
N GLU A 187 -14.67 6.30 0.82
CA GLU A 187 -15.43 7.54 1.00
C GLU A 187 -16.93 7.25 1.21
N ASP A 188 -17.48 6.28 0.48
CA ASP A 188 -18.87 5.82 0.64
C ASP A 188 -19.11 5.22 2.03
N GLU A 189 -18.19 4.40 2.53
CA GLU A 189 -18.25 3.83 3.88
C GLU A 189 -18.13 4.92 4.95
N SER A 190 -17.22 5.88 4.79
CA SER A 190 -17.07 7.04 5.69
C SER A 190 -18.37 7.84 5.77
N TYR A 191 -18.97 8.14 4.62
CA TYR A 191 -20.25 8.84 4.54
C TYR A 191 -21.38 8.07 5.22
N ASN A 192 -21.49 6.76 4.99
CA ASN A 192 -22.54 5.93 5.58
C ASN A 192 -22.41 5.80 7.11
N ASN A 193 -21.17 5.72 7.61
CA ASN A 193 -20.89 5.67 9.04
C ASN A 193 -21.28 6.97 9.75
N GLU A 194 -21.07 8.13 9.11
CA GLU A 194 -21.45 9.44 9.64
C GLU A 194 -22.95 9.74 9.49
N ALA A 195 -23.57 9.31 8.39
CA ALA A 195 -24.99 9.53 8.13
C ALA A 195 -25.90 8.81 9.14
N GLY A 196 -25.45 7.68 9.69
CA GLY A 196 -26.18 6.88 10.68
C GLY A 196 -27.56 6.38 10.21
N PRO A 197 -28.23 5.50 10.98
CA PRO A 197 -29.59 5.04 10.67
C PRO A 197 -30.69 6.05 11.09
N ASN A 198 -30.33 7.22 11.62
CA ASN A 198 -31.27 8.13 12.25
C ASN A 198 -31.92 9.07 11.21
N GLU A 199 -33.18 8.80 10.87
CA GLU A 199 -33.98 9.67 10.00
C GLU A 199 -34.13 11.12 10.54
N ASN A 200 -33.84 11.34 11.83
CA ASN A 200 -33.96 12.63 12.53
C ASN A 200 -32.85 13.65 12.26
N ASP A 201 -31.85 13.33 11.43
CA ASP A 201 -30.82 14.30 11.08
C ASP A 201 -31.39 15.48 10.28
N ASP A 202 -30.98 16.70 10.68
CA ASP A 202 -31.35 17.96 10.04
C ASP A 202 -31.06 17.90 8.54
N ILE A 203 -32.00 18.39 7.73
CA ILE A 203 -31.88 18.46 6.27
C ILE A 203 -30.61 19.21 5.87
N ILE A 204 -30.21 20.22 6.65
CA ILE A 204 -28.98 20.98 6.41
C ILE A 204 -27.74 20.08 6.56
N ASN A 205 -27.68 19.25 7.61
CA ASN A 205 -26.56 18.33 7.83
C ASN A 205 -26.50 17.27 6.74
N LYS A 206 -27.64 16.71 6.32
CA LYS A 206 -27.70 15.75 5.21
C LYS A 206 -27.19 16.34 3.91
N GLN A 207 -27.60 17.57 3.57
CA GLN A 207 -27.11 18.28 2.39
C GLN A 207 -25.62 18.61 2.49
N HIS A 208 -25.15 19.04 3.67
CA HIS A 208 -23.74 19.33 3.91
C HIS A 208 -22.88 18.08 3.70
N ASN A 209 -23.22 16.96 4.34
CA ASN A 209 -22.46 15.71 4.23
C ASN A 209 -22.46 15.19 2.79
N ALA A 210 -23.60 15.28 2.08
CA ALA A 210 -23.67 14.89 0.66
C ALA A 210 -22.78 15.77 -0.24
N ALA A 211 -22.69 17.07 0.04
CA ALA A 211 -21.80 17.98 -0.67
C ALA A 211 -20.32 17.66 -0.38
N VAL A 212 -19.97 17.38 0.88
CA VAL A 212 -18.61 16.95 1.28
C VAL A 212 -18.20 15.68 0.53
N ARG A 213 -19.06 14.65 0.52
CA ARG A 213 -18.83 13.41 -0.24
C ARG A 213 -18.64 13.70 -1.73
N THR A 214 -19.45 14.58 -2.31
CA THR A 214 -19.35 14.93 -3.74
C THR A 214 -18.00 15.60 -4.06
N ILE A 215 -17.52 16.48 -3.18
CA ILE A 215 -16.20 17.12 -3.31
C ILE A 215 -15.08 16.07 -3.20
N ALA A 216 -15.18 15.15 -2.23
CA ALA A 216 -14.20 14.09 -2.04
C ALA A 216 -14.09 13.18 -3.28
N ILE A 217 -15.23 12.72 -3.82
CA ILE A 217 -15.25 11.94 -5.07
C ILE A 217 -14.69 12.74 -6.24
N GLY A 218 -15.03 14.03 -6.33
CA GLY A 218 -14.46 14.93 -7.34
C GLY A 218 -12.92 14.98 -7.29
N HIS A 219 -12.34 15.03 -6.09
CA HIS A 219 -10.88 14.99 -5.91
C HIS A 219 -10.26 13.65 -6.32
N ILE A 220 -10.93 12.52 -6.05
CA ILE A 220 -10.44 11.19 -6.47
C ILE A 220 -10.35 11.13 -8.00
N VAL A 221 -11.39 11.60 -8.70
CA VAL A 221 -11.41 11.63 -10.17
C VAL A 221 -10.30 12.53 -10.71
N ASP A 222 -10.16 13.73 -10.18
CA ASP A 222 -9.19 14.71 -10.66
C ASP A 222 -7.73 14.27 -10.41
N LYS A 223 -7.42 13.78 -9.21
CA LYS A 223 -6.03 13.46 -8.84
C LYS A 223 -5.57 12.07 -9.29
N VAL A 224 -6.45 11.08 -9.27
CA VAL A 224 -6.05 9.68 -9.49
C VAL A 224 -6.35 9.25 -10.93
N MET A 225 -7.57 9.48 -11.43
CA MET A 225 -7.96 8.99 -12.76
C MET A 225 -7.27 9.74 -13.89
N ILE A 226 -7.08 11.06 -13.79
CA ILE A 226 -6.39 11.84 -14.82
C ILE A 226 -4.92 11.44 -14.92
N THR A 227 -4.25 11.23 -13.78
CA THR A 227 -2.84 10.82 -13.73
C THR A 227 -2.65 9.44 -14.40
N GLN A 228 -3.56 8.50 -14.16
CA GLN A 228 -3.54 7.18 -14.81
C GLN A 228 -3.82 7.25 -16.32
N LEU A 229 -4.77 8.10 -16.74
CA LEU A 229 -5.08 8.34 -18.16
C LEU A 229 -3.90 8.94 -18.90
N LEU A 230 -3.22 9.94 -18.32
CA LEU A 230 -2.02 10.51 -18.91
C LEU A 230 -0.91 9.46 -19.05
N TYR A 231 -0.70 8.62 -18.02
CA TYR A 231 0.26 7.52 -18.12
C TYR A 231 -0.08 6.55 -19.26
N TYR A 232 -1.34 6.13 -19.40
CA TYR A 232 -1.78 5.24 -20.48
C TYR A 232 -1.62 5.85 -21.88
N VAL A 233 -1.91 7.16 -22.02
CA VAL A 233 -1.81 7.88 -23.29
C VAL A 233 -0.37 8.13 -23.71
N PHE A 234 0.55 8.36 -22.77
CA PHE A 234 1.97 8.63 -23.07
C PHE A 234 2.87 7.39 -23.08
N SER A 235 2.35 6.22 -22.69
CA SER A 235 3.08 4.95 -22.70
C SER A 235 2.79 4.08 -23.93
N ASN A 236 1.90 4.53 -24.83
CA ASN A 236 1.61 3.95 -26.15
C ASN A 236 2.03 4.92 -27.26
#